data_AF-A0AA90ZKV1-F1
#
_entry.id   AF-A0AA90ZKV1-F1
#
_cell.length_a   1.000
_cell.length_b   1.000
_cell.length_c   1.000
_cell.angle_alpha   90.00
_cell.angle_beta   90.00
_cell.angle_gamma   90.00
#
_symmetry.space_group_name_H-M   'P 1'
#
loop_
_entity.id
_entity.type
_entity.pdbx_description
1 polymer ?
#
loop_
_entity_poly.entity_id
_entity_poly.type
_entity_poly.pdbx_seq_one_letter_code
_entity_poly.pdbx_strand_id
1 'polypeptide(L)'
;MKNILNRMLNHEELTREETKNIILGITQSEFPEEQITALLTGLQMRGVTVDELLGFRDGILETGVPAILNCDRYIDVVGTGGDRKNTFNISTTSCFVIAGAGYKVAKHGNFAATSVSGASNVIKNHGVQFTDDLDKLNRSLDEAGIVYLHAQLFAKAMKFVGPIRKALQFPTVFNLLGPLVNPSQPKCQLLGVANLDQMRLYNQVYQKIGIDYGIVNSIDGYDEISLTSDFKVTTNNYERIFKPQDLGFGIAKPEEVRGGATEQ
;
A
#
# COMPACT_ATOMS: atom_id res chain seq x y z
N MET A 1 8.12 6.63 -25.63
CA MET A 1 7.73 7.78 -24.77
C MET A 1 7.06 8.94 -25.51
N LYS A 2 7.62 9.53 -26.58
CA LYS A 2 7.00 10.69 -27.28
C LYS A 2 5.51 10.51 -27.63
N ASN A 3 5.13 9.35 -28.19
CA ASN A 3 3.73 9.04 -28.51
C ASN A 3 2.85 9.02 -27.23
N ILE A 4 3.31 8.33 -26.18
CA ILE A 4 2.62 8.26 -24.88
C ILE A 4 2.38 9.67 -24.31
N LEU A 5 3.38 10.56 -24.36
CA LEU A 5 3.22 11.93 -23.86
C LEU A 5 2.22 12.74 -24.69
N ASN A 6 2.23 12.61 -26.03
CA ASN A 6 1.25 13.27 -26.88
C ASN A 6 -0.19 12.80 -26.59
N ARG A 7 -0.38 11.50 -26.37
CA ARG A 7 -1.67 10.93 -25.97
C ARG A 7 -2.11 11.45 -24.60
N MET A 8 -1.18 11.55 -23.65
CA MET A 8 -1.44 12.13 -22.33
C MET A 8 -1.89 13.61 -22.41
N LEU A 9 -1.30 14.39 -23.31
CA LEU A 9 -1.71 15.78 -23.57
C LEU A 9 -3.12 15.88 -24.18
N ASN A 10 -3.58 14.84 -24.87
CA ASN A 10 -4.95 14.73 -25.39
C ASN A 10 -5.94 14.10 -24.40
N HIS A 11 -5.53 13.93 -23.13
CA HIS A 11 -6.31 13.25 -22.09
C HIS A 11 -6.66 11.79 -22.40
N GLU A 12 -5.92 11.14 -23.29
CA GLU A 12 -6.12 9.72 -23.60
C GLU A 12 -5.60 8.83 -22.46
N GLU A 13 -6.27 7.69 -22.29
CA GLU A 13 -5.89 6.66 -21.33
C GLU A 13 -4.86 5.71 -21.95
N LEU A 14 -3.96 5.20 -21.12
CA LEU A 14 -3.00 4.18 -21.50
C LEU A 14 -3.53 2.79 -21.14
N THR A 15 -3.11 1.78 -21.87
CA THR A 15 -3.47 0.40 -21.54
C THR A 15 -2.63 -0.12 -20.36
N ARG A 16 -3.10 -1.22 -19.75
CA ARG A 16 -2.34 -1.98 -18.74
C ARG A 16 -0.97 -2.43 -19.25
N GLU A 17 -0.90 -2.87 -20.50
CA GLU A 17 0.36 -3.29 -21.13
C GLU A 17 1.31 -2.11 -21.35
N GLU A 18 0.79 -0.97 -21.80
CA GLU A 18 1.59 0.24 -22.01
C GLU A 18 2.22 0.73 -20.70
N THR A 19 1.44 0.82 -19.63
CA THR A 19 1.92 1.28 -18.32
C THR A 19 2.87 0.29 -17.65
N LYS A 20 2.67 -1.02 -17.86
CA LYS A 20 3.65 -2.05 -17.49
C LYS A 20 4.99 -1.82 -18.21
N ASN A 21 4.96 -1.68 -19.52
CA ASN A 21 6.16 -1.47 -20.34
C ASN A 21 6.89 -0.16 -19.98
N ILE A 22 6.17 0.86 -19.53
CA ILE A 22 6.79 2.08 -18.99
C ILE A 22 7.68 1.75 -17.78
N ILE A 23 7.21 0.95 -16.82
CA ILE A 23 8.04 0.58 -15.65
C ILE A 23 9.26 -0.24 -16.09
N LEU A 24 9.08 -1.19 -17.02
CA LEU A 24 10.20 -1.98 -17.54
C LEU A 24 11.27 -1.07 -18.16
N GLY A 25 10.87 -0.16 -19.04
CA GLY A 25 11.79 0.81 -19.66
C GLY A 25 12.45 1.77 -18.67
N ILE A 26 11.74 2.17 -17.59
CA ILE A 26 12.33 2.97 -16.49
C ILE A 26 13.47 2.19 -15.82
N THR A 27 13.25 0.91 -15.50
CA THR A 27 14.29 0.08 -14.85
C THR A 27 15.49 -0.24 -15.76
N GLN A 28 15.29 -0.13 -17.07
CA GLN A 28 16.32 -0.29 -18.10
C GLN A 28 16.97 1.06 -18.50
N SER A 29 16.57 2.16 -17.86
CA SER A 29 17.06 3.52 -18.16
C SER A 29 16.82 3.97 -19.61
N GLU A 30 15.73 3.50 -20.23
CA GLU A 30 15.37 3.83 -21.62
C GLU A 30 14.79 5.24 -21.79
N PHE A 31 14.34 5.86 -20.69
CA PHE A 31 13.68 7.16 -20.71
C PHE A 31 14.45 8.20 -19.88
N PRO A 32 14.65 9.41 -20.41
CA PRO A 32 15.15 10.54 -19.63
C PRO A 32 14.24 10.89 -18.46
N GLU A 33 14.82 11.39 -17.36
CA GLU A 33 14.08 11.77 -16.15
C GLU A 33 13.01 12.84 -16.42
N GLU A 34 13.26 13.76 -17.36
CA GLU A 34 12.33 14.82 -17.74
C GLU A 34 11.06 14.24 -18.36
N GLN A 35 11.17 13.17 -19.14
CA GLN A 35 10.03 12.53 -19.77
C GLN A 35 9.19 11.74 -18.76
N ILE A 36 9.85 11.06 -17.81
CA ILE A 36 9.18 10.39 -16.70
C ILE A 36 8.46 11.43 -15.84
N THR A 37 9.11 12.55 -15.55
CA THR A 37 8.53 13.67 -14.79
C THR A 37 7.29 14.25 -15.48
N ALA A 38 7.36 14.46 -16.80
CA ALA A 38 6.22 14.93 -17.60
C ALA A 38 5.06 13.92 -17.57
N LEU A 39 5.36 12.62 -17.71
CA LEU A 39 4.36 11.55 -17.63
C LEU A 39 3.65 11.54 -16.26
N LEU A 40 4.42 11.57 -15.16
CA LEU A 40 3.86 11.52 -13.81
C LEU A 40 3.01 12.76 -13.50
N THR A 41 3.43 13.93 -13.98
CA THR A 41 2.64 15.17 -13.87
C THR A 41 1.34 15.07 -14.67
N GLY A 42 1.40 14.60 -15.92
CA GLY A 42 0.22 14.41 -16.76
C GLY A 42 -0.80 13.43 -16.17
N LEU A 43 -0.33 12.29 -15.65
CA LEU A 43 -1.16 11.31 -14.94
C LEU A 43 -1.80 11.91 -13.69
N GLN A 44 -1.06 12.72 -12.92
CA GLN A 44 -1.60 13.37 -11.73
C GLN A 44 -2.70 14.38 -12.06
N MET A 45 -2.56 15.11 -13.18
CA MET A 45 -3.57 16.07 -13.63
C MET A 45 -4.81 15.40 -14.22
N ARG A 46 -4.64 14.33 -15.00
CA ARG A 46 -5.76 13.60 -15.62
C ARG A 46 -6.49 12.68 -14.62
N GLY A 47 -5.76 12.16 -13.65
CA GLY A 47 -6.18 11.03 -12.82
C GLY A 47 -5.79 9.70 -13.46
N VAL A 48 -5.35 8.75 -12.63
CA VAL A 48 -4.97 7.40 -13.07
C VAL A 48 -6.20 6.49 -13.14
N THR A 49 -6.28 5.67 -14.19
CA THR A 49 -7.34 4.65 -14.30
C THR A 49 -6.95 3.35 -13.60
N VAL A 50 -7.92 2.46 -13.40
CA VAL A 50 -7.67 1.13 -12.82
C VAL A 50 -6.70 0.31 -13.67
N ASP A 51 -6.84 0.33 -14.99
CA ASP A 51 -5.96 -0.44 -15.90
C ASP A 51 -4.53 0.07 -15.89
N GLU A 52 -4.34 1.38 -15.87
CA GLU A 52 -3.03 1.99 -15.76
C GLU A 52 -2.35 1.67 -14.43
N LEU A 53 -3.10 1.77 -13.32
CA LEU A 53 -2.59 1.45 -11.99
C LEU A 53 -2.20 -0.04 -11.89
N LEU A 54 -2.98 -0.93 -12.49
CA LEU A 54 -2.65 -2.35 -12.57
C LEU A 54 -1.42 -2.61 -13.45
N GLY A 55 -1.22 -1.87 -14.54
CA GLY A 55 -0.03 -2.03 -15.36
C GLY A 55 1.23 -1.56 -14.64
N PHE A 56 1.16 -0.42 -13.95
CA PHE A 56 2.25 0.03 -13.08
C PHE A 56 2.54 -0.99 -11.97
N ARG A 57 1.51 -1.56 -11.34
CA ARG A 57 1.65 -2.64 -10.35
C ARG A 57 2.39 -3.83 -10.95
N ASP A 58 1.96 -4.31 -12.11
CA ASP A 58 2.55 -5.49 -12.76
C ASP A 58 4.03 -5.26 -13.11
N GLY A 59 4.37 -4.09 -13.62
CA GLY A 59 5.76 -3.74 -13.92
C GLY A 59 6.65 -3.70 -12.67
N ILE A 60 6.12 -3.19 -11.54
CA ILE A 60 6.86 -3.19 -10.26
C ILE A 60 7.09 -4.60 -9.75
N LEU A 61 6.07 -5.46 -9.81
CA LEU A 61 6.19 -6.85 -9.38
C LEU A 61 7.13 -7.66 -10.28
N GLU A 62 7.07 -7.46 -11.60
CA GLU A 62 7.92 -8.17 -12.57
C GLU A 62 9.40 -7.80 -12.44
N THR A 63 9.71 -6.53 -12.17
CA THR A 63 11.09 -6.07 -11.99
C THR A 63 11.62 -6.29 -10.58
N GLY A 64 10.75 -6.68 -9.65
CA GLY A 64 11.05 -6.84 -8.23
C GLY A 64 11.72 -8.16 -7.86
N VAL A 65 11.79 -8.41 -6.56
CA VAL A 65 12.11 -9.73 -6.00
C VAL A 65 10.78 -10.36 -5.54
N PRO A 66 10.38 -11.53 -6.03
CA PRO A 66 9.18 -12.19 -5.56
C PRO A 66 9.40 -12.79 -4.16
N ALA A 67 8.41 -12.68 -3.28
CA ALA A 67 8.41 -13.31 -1.96
C ALA A 67 7.50 -14.54 -1.99
N ILE A 68 8.03 -15.68 -2.41
CA ILE A 68 7.26 -16.94 -2.53
C ILE A 68 7.08 -17.54 -1.14
N LEU A 69 5.85 -17.48 -0.62
CA LEU A 69 5.48 -17.99 0.70
C LEU A 69 4.78 -19.36 0.59
N ASN A 70 5.17 -20.31 1.44
CA ASN A 70 4.64 -21.66 1.55
C ASN A 70 3.31 -21.67 2.32
N CYS A 71 2.36 -20.84 1.89
CA CYS A 71 1.04 -20.72 2.51
C CYS A 71 0.00 -20.36 1.46
N ASP A 72 -1.10 -21.11 1.44
CA ASP A 72 -2.14 -20.93 0.42
C ASP A 72 -2.98 -19.67 0.62
N ARG A 73 -3.14 -19.21 1.86
CA ARG A 73 -4.02 -18.09 2.21
C ARG A 73 -3.53 -17.36 3.44
N TYR A 74 -3.23 -16.09 3.25
CA TYR A 74 -2.77 -15.18 4.28
C TYR A 74 -3.25 -13.76 3.94
N ILE A 75 -3.24 -12.90 4.95
CA ILE A 75 -3.72 -11.51 4.85
C ILE A 75 -2.57 -10.51 4.91
N ASP A 76 -2.71 -9.42 4.17
CA ASP A 76 -1.95 -8.19 4.41
C ASP A 76 -2.86 -7.11 5.00
N VAL A 77 -2.31 -6.32 5.92
CA VAL A 77 -3.00 -5.22 6.58
C VAL A 77 -2.13 -3.97 6.46
N VAL A 78 -2.56 -3.03 5.63
CA VAL A 78 -1.83 -1.78 5.37
C VAL A 78 -2.79 -0.62 5.24
N GLY A 79 -2.27 0.59 5.43
CA GLY A 79 -2.93 1.83 5.05
C GLY A 79 -2.23 2.47 3.86
N THR A 80 -2.91 3.35 3.14
CA THR A 80 -2.28 4.23 2.15
C THR A 80 -1.31 5.21 2.81
N GLY A 81 -1.46 5.46 4.11
CA GLY A 81 -0.81 6.52 4.85
C GLY A 81 -1.28 7.90 4.41
N GLY A 82 -0.66 8.93 5.00
CA GLY A 82 -0.89 10.32 4.61
C GLY A 82 -2.14 10.97 5.22
N ASP A 83 -2.78 10.33 6.20
CA ASP A 83 -3.90 10.90 6.98
C ASP A 83 -3.48 12.09 7.87
N ARG A 84 -2.17 12.22 8.15
CA ARG A 84 -1.54 13.25 9.01
C ARG A 84 -2.08 13.25 10.44
N LYS A 85 -2.64 12.14 10.91
CA LYS A 85 -3.17 12.01 12.27
C LYS A 85 -2.14 11.57 13.30
N ASN A 86 -1.02 11.00 12.84
CA ASN A 86 0.07 10.51 13.68
C ASN A 86 -0.44 9.57 14.78
N THR A 87 -1.25 8.58 14.39
CA THR A 87 -1.63 7.46 15.27
C THR A 87 -0.43 6.58 15.57
N PHE A 88 -0.53 5.76 16.62
CA PHE A 88 0.39 4.63 16.75
C PHE A 88 0.19 3.66 15.58
N ASN A 89 1.11 2.74 15.35
CA ASN A 89 1.08 1.86 14.17
C ASN A 89 0.00 0.75 14.28
N ILE A 90 -1.30 1.13 14.25
CA ILE A 90 -2.45 0.23 14.44
C ILE A 90 -2.36 -0.93 13.47
N SER A 91 -2.17 -0.69 12.17
CA SER A 91 -2.04 -1.78 11.19
C SER A 91 -0.89 -2.75 11.49
N THR A 92 0.18 -2.33 12.17
CA THR A 92 1.29 -3.22 12.55
C THR A 92 0.90 -4.05 13.77
N THR A 93 0.32 -3.40 14.78
CA THR A 93 -0.21 -4.08 15.98
C THR A 93 -1.29 -5.09 15.63
N SER A 94 -2.23 -4.74 14.74
CA SER A 94 -3.29 -5.63 14.26
C SER A 94 -2.74 -6.89 13.60
N CYS A 95 -1.66 -6.80 12.84
CA CYS A 95 -1.02 -7.98 12.24
C CYS A 95 -0.59 -9.01 13.28
N PHE A 96 -0.02 -8.58 14.42
CA PHE A 96 0.36 -9.50 15.50
C PHE A 96 -0.86 -10.10 16.21
N VAL A 97 -1.93 -9.32 16.39
CA VAL A 97 -3.20 -9.84 16.96
C VAL A 97 -3.81 -10.89 16.04
N ILE A 98 -3.84 -10.65 14.72
CA ILE A 98 -4.34 -11.60 13.72
C ILE A 98 -3.50 -12.88 13.71
N ALA A 99 -2.17 -12.76 13.78
CA ALA A 99 -1.27 -13.89 13.89
C ALA A 99 -1.51 -14.70 15.18
N GLY A 100 -1.67 -14.02 16.32
CA GLY A 100 -2.00 -14.64 17.60
C GLY A 100 -3.38 -15.33 17.62
N ALA A 101 -4.32 -14.88 16.79
CA ALA A 101 -5.60 -15.54 16.57
C ALA A 101 -5.51 -16.78 15.64
N GLY A 102 -4.33 -17.10 15.11
CA GLY A 102 -4.07 -18.30 14.31
C GLY A 102 -4.12 -18.08 12.79
N TYR A 103 -4.33 -16.84 12.32
CA TYR A 103 -4.32 -16.54 10.89
C TYR A 103 -2.92 -16.16 10.40
N LYS A 104 -2.58 -16.53 9.18
CA LYS A 104 -1.29 -16.20 8.58
C LYS A 104 -1.28 -14.77 8.03
N VAL A 105 -0.22 -14.01 8.31
CA VAL A 105 -0.08 -12.60 7.92
C VAL A 105 1.20 -12.37 7.13
N ALA A 106 1.09 -11.71 5.98
CA ALA A 106 2.24 -11.24 5.20
C ALA A 106 2.18 -9.72 5.09
N LYS A 107 2.72 -9.04 6.10
CA LYS A 107 2.63 -7.57 6.18
C LYS A 107 3.63 -6.93 5.25
N HIS A 108 3.16 -6.18 4.26
CA HIS A 108 4.03 -5.30 3.47
C HIS A 108 4.19 -3.95 4.18
N GLY A 109 5.40 -3.39 4.20
CA GLY A 109 5.59 -2.11 4.86
C GLY A 109 6.90 -1.41 4.53
N ASN A 110 6.98 -0.14 4.90
CA ASN A 110 8.12 0.72 4.66
C ASN A 110 8.36 1.65 5.86
N PHE A 111 9.47 2.40 5.81
CA PHE A 111 9.69 3.52 6.70
C PHE A 111 8.65 4.61 6.47
N ALA A 112 8.47 5.48 7.47
CA ALA A 112 7.53 6.59 7.37
C ALA A 112 7.87 7.49 6.17
N ALA A 113 6.84 7.85 5.40
CA ALA A 113 6.95 8.91 4.39
C ALA A 113 6.60 10.29 4.98
N THR A 114 5.62 10.33 5.89
CA THR A 114 5.09 11.59 6.48
C THR A 114 4.83 11.52 7.99
N SER A 115 4.76 10.33 8.59
CA SER A 115 4.57 10.16 10.04
C SER A 115 5.91 10.20 10.77
N VAL A 116 5.86 10.29 12.10
CA VAL A 116 7.07 10.19 12.94
C VAL A 116 7.64 8.78 12.91
N SER A 117 6.80 7.74 12.95
CA SER A 117 7.21 6.33 12.94
C SER A 117 6.42 5.52 11.92
N GLY A 118 7.12 4.83 11.02
CA GLY A 118 6.52 3.92 10.03
C GLY A 118 6.54 2.48 10.52
N ALA A 119 5.84 1.59 9.82
CA ALA A 119 5.82 0.17 10.17
C ALA A 119 7.24 -0.43 10.24
N SER A 120 8.14 -0.03 9.33
CA SER A 120 9.52 -0.52 9.37
C SER A 120 10.34 0.03 10.54
N ASN A 121 10.04 1.24 11.04
CA ASN A 121 10.71 1.77 12.24
C ASN A 121 10.34 0.90 13.45
N VAL A 122 9.05 0.63 13.67
CA VAL A 122 8.56 -0.23 14.76
C VAL A 122 9.20 -1.62 14.72
N ILE A 123 9.12 -2.28 13.56
CA ILE A 123 9.63 -3.65 13.41
C ILE A 123 11.15 -3.71 13.64
N LYS A 124 11.90 -2.75 13.09
CA LYS A 124 13.35 -2.64 13.29
C LYS A 124 13.71 -2.36 14.76
N ASN A 125 12.96 -1.49 15.44
CA ASN A 125 13.20 -1.14 16.85
C ASN A 125 12.93 -2.33 17.79
N HIS A 126 12.05 -3.26 17.39
CA HIS A 126 11.88 -4.56 18.06
C HIS A 126 12.95 -5.60 17.70
N GLY A 127 14.04 -5.21 17.02
CA GLY A 127 15.20 -6.06 16.76
C GLY A 127 15.09 -6.93 15.51
N VAL A 128 14.03 -6.80 14.71
CA VAL A 128 13.88 -7.57 13.48
C VAL A 128 14.87 -7.08 12.42
N GLN A 129 15.59 -8.01 11.81
CA GLN A 129 16.45 -7.76 10.66
C GLN A 129 15.66 -8.04 9.37
N PHE A 130 15.57 -7.04 8.49
CA PHE A 130 14.91 -7.22 7.20
C PHE A 130 15.74 -8.09 6.26
N THR A 131 15.06 -8.95 5.51
CA THR A 131 15.68 -9.93 4.61
C THR A 131 14.74 -10.23 3.43
N ASP A 132 15.30 -10.57 2.28
CA ASP A 132 14.60 -11.15 1.12
C ASP A 132 14.86 -12.67 0.97
N ASP A 133 15.64 -13.25 1.88
CA ASP A 133 15.87 -14.70 2.02
C ASP A 133 14.56 -15.46 2.28
N LEU A 134 14.12 -16.22 1.28
CA LEU A 134 12.87 -16.98 1.30
C LEU A 134 12.78 -17.99 2.45
N ASP A 135 13.89 -18.62 2.85
CA ASP A 135 13.87 -19.63 3.92
C ASP A 135 13.58 -18.97 5.27
N LYS A 136 14.14 -17.77 5.50
CA LYS A 136 13.86 -16.99 6.71
C LYS A 136 12.44 -16.45 6.71
N LEU A 137 11.97 -15.94 5.57
CA LEU A 137 10.60 -15.42 5.43
C LEU A 137 9.55 -16.51 5.69
N ASN A 138 9.74 -17.70 5.12
CA ASN A 138 8.86 -18.84 5.35
C ASN A 138 8.92 -19.31 6.81
N ARG A 139 10.12 -19.37 7.41
CA ARG A 139 10.25 -19.72 8.83
C ARG A 139 9.50 -18.75 9.75
N SER A 140 9.58 -17.44 9.49
CA SER A 140 8.80 -16.45 10.26
C SER A 140 7.29 -16.71 10.13
N LEU A 141 6.81 -16.99 8.93
CA LEU A 141 5.41 -17.30 8.71
C LEU A 141 4.98 -18.59 9.42
N ASP A 142 5.83 -19.63 9.40
CA ASP A 142 5.54 -20.93 10.00
C ASP A 142 5.53 -20.87 11.53
N GLU A 143 6.59 -20.32 12.14
CA GLU A 143 6.80 -20.31 13.59
C GLU A 143 6.03 -19.18 14.30
N ALA A 144 5.94 -17.99 13.69
CA ALA A 144 5.30 -16.82 14.33
C ALA A 144 3.91 -16.51 13.76
N GLY A 145 3.51 -17.13 12.65
CA GLY A 145 2.25 -16.81 11.96
C GLY A 145 2.27 -15.50 11.17
N ILE A 146 3.39 -14.78 11.19
CA ILE A 146 3.56 -13.48 10.55
C ILE A 146 4.93 -13.37 9.88
N VAL A 147 4.94 -12.82 8.67
CA VAL A 147 6.15 -12.37 7.99
C VAL A 147 6.04 -10.89 7.66
N TYR A 148 7.15 -10.16 7.82
CA TYR A 148 7.25 -8.75 7.47
C TYR A 148 8.08 -8.58 6.20
N LEU A 149 7.50 -7.94 5.19
CA LEU A 149 8.10 -7.73 3.88
C LEU A 149 8.48 -6.25 3.75
N HIS A 150 9.77 -5.93 3.96
CA HIS A 150 10.25 -4.56 3.86
C HIS A 150 10.36 -4.11 2.40
N ALA A 151 9.54 -3.15 1.98
CA ALA A 151 9.32 -2.75 0.60
C ALA A 151 10.61 -2.49 -0.21
N GLN A 152 11.63 -1.90 0.41
CA GLN A 152 12.88 -1.54 -0.28
C GLN A 152 13.70 -2.75 -0.74
N LEU A 153 13.51 -3.93 -0.15
CA LEU A 153 14.20 -5.15 -0.58
C LEU A 153 13.55 -5.77 -1.82
N PHE A 154 12.26 -5.53 -2.04
CA PHE A 154 11.50 -6.22 -3.08
C PHE A 154 11.19 -5.33 -4.29
N ALA A 155 10.86 -4.05 -4.08
CA ALA A 155 10.40 -3.16 -5.16
C ALA A 155 11.57 -2.42 -5.85
N LYS A 156 12.39 -3.15 -6.62
CA LYS A 156 13.61 -2.61 -7.28
C LYS A 156 13.35 -1.39 -8.17
N ALA A 157 12.22 -1.35 -8.89
CA ALA A 157 11.85 -0.22 -9.73
C ALA A 157 11.79 1.11 -8.96
N MET A 158 11.50 1.07 -7.66
CA MET A 158 11.38 2.27 -6.82
C MET A 158 12.70 3.04 -6.70
N LYS A 159 13.85 2.38 -6.88
CA LYS A 159 15.17 3.03 -6.87
C LYS A 159 15.32 4.03 -8.02
N PHE A 160 14.77 3.73 -9.19
CA PHE A 160 14.88 4.56 -10.39
C PHE A 160 13.98 5.79 -10.33
N VAL A 161 12.83 5.68 -9.66
CA VAL A 161 11.85 6.78 -9.54
C VAL A 161 12.00 7.58 -8.23
N GLY A 162 12.82 7.11 -7.29
CA GLY A 162 13.07 7.77 -6.00
C GLY A 162 13.52 9.23 -6.14
N PRO A 163 14.57 9.54 -6.92
CA PRO A 163 15.03 10.92 -7.15
C PRO A 163 13.94 11.82 -7.76
N ILE A 164 13.24 11.31 -8.77
CA ILE A 164 12.16 12.04 -9.45
C ILE A 164 11.03 12.39 -8.48
N ARG A 165 10.58 11.41 -7.69
CA ARG A 165 9.53 11.63 -6.67
C ARG A 165 9.95 12.66 -5.63
N LYS A 166 11.22 12.66 -5.20
CA LYS A 166 11.76 13.65 -4.27
C LYS A 166 11.79 15.05 -4.88
N ALA A 167 12.08 15.17 -6.17
CA ALA A 167 12.10 16.44 -6.89
C ALA A 167 10.69 17.02 -7.13
N LEU A 168 9.70 16.16 -7.42
CA LEU A 168 8.32 16.59 -7.68
C LEU A 168 7.62 17.19 -6.46
N GLN A 169 7.90 16.69 -5.26
CA GLN A 169 7.30 17.16 -3.99
C GLN A 169 5.76 17.11 -3.90
N PHE A 170 5.09 16.40 -4.82
CA PHE A 170 3.65 16.11 -4.75
C PHE A 170 3.37 14.61 -4.94
N PRO A 171 2.20 14.10 -4.48
CA PRO A 171 1.82 12.70 -4.65
C PRO A 171 1.67 12.32 -6.13
N THR A 172 2.14 11.13 -6.50
CA THR A 172 2.02 10.59 -7.87
C THR A 172 1.32 9.23 -7.84
N VAL A 173 1.17 8.58 -8.99
CA VAL A 173 0.66 7.19 -9.08
C VAL A 173 1.40 6.23 -8.14
N PHE A 174 2.69 6.46 -7.86
CA PHE A 174 3.46 5.63 -6.93
C PHE A 174 2.97 5.68 -5.47
N ASN A 175 2.25 6.73 -5.08
CA ASN A 175 1.61 6.81 -3.76
C ASN A 175 0.39 5.88 -3.65
N LEU A 176 -0.18 5.45 -4.79
CA LEU A 176 -1.30 4.51 -4.86
C LEU A 176 -0.84 3.05 -4.99
N LEU A 177 0.44 2.82 -5.29
CA LEU A 177 0.95 1.48 -5.57
C LEU A 177 1.35 0.70 -4.32
N GLY A 178 1.66 1.38 -3.20
CA GLY A 178 2.17 0.74 -1.98
C GLY A 178 1.37 -0.50 -1.52
N PRO A 179 0.04 -0.36 -1.35
CA PRO A 179 -0.83 -1.49 -0.99
C PRO A 179 -0.98 -2.58 -2.06
N LEU A 180 -0.67 -2.28 -3.32
CA LEU A 180 -0.94 -3.16 -4.46
C LEU A 180 0.25 -4.03 -4.85
N VAL A 181 1.44 -3.68 -4.37
CA VAL A 181 2.73 -4.28 -4.77
C VAL A 181 3.35 -5.13 -3.69
N ASN A 182 2.55 -5.70 -2.78
CA ASN A 182 3.04 -6.71 -1.85
C ASN A 182 3.68 -7.86 -2.67
N PRO A 183 4.97 -8.17 -2.47
CA PRO A 183 5.73 -9.07 -3.34
C PRO A 183 5.32 -10.54 -3.20
N SER A 184 4.53 -10.89 -2.17
CA SER A 184 3.99 -12.24 -2.02
C SER A 184 2.61 -12.41 -2.67
N GLN A 185 1.92 -11.30 -2.98
CA GLN A 185 0.59 -11.29 -3.60
C GLN A 185 -0.49 -12.02 -2.75
N PRO A 186 -0.84 -11.48 -1.57
CA PRO A 186 -1.84 -12.07 -0.67
C PRO A 186 -3.21 -12.22 -1.34
N LYS A 187 -3.94 -13.26 -0.93
CA LYS A 187 -5.34 -13.49 -1.36
C LYS A 187 -6.37 -12.75 -0.51
N CYS A 188 -5.94 -12.16 0.60
CA CYS A 188 -6.76 -11.37 1.51
C CYS A 188 -6.09 -10.02 1.78
N GLN A 189 -6.85 -8.93 1.71
CA GLN A 189 -6.35 -7.58 1.97
C GLN A 189 -7.26 -6.83 2.94
N LEU A 190 -6.71 -6.25 4.00
CA LEU A 190 -7.35 -5.15 4.73
C LEU A 190 -6.61 -3.87 4.40
N LEU A 191 -7.28 -2.95 3.70
CA LEU A 191 -6.71 -1.68 3.28
C LEU A 191 -7.39 -0.50 3.97
N GLY A 192 -6.59 0.26 4.68
CA GLY A 192 -6.91 1.61 5.09
C GLY A 192 -6.75 2.65 3.99
N VAL A 193 -7.73 3.53 3.79
CA VAL A 193 -7.62 4.63 2.82
C VAL A 193 -7.97 5.98 3.45
N ALA A 194 -7.31 7.04 2.96
CA ALA A 194 -7.48 8.38 3.52
C ALA A 194 -8.81 9.06 3.11
N ASN A 195 -9.44 8.64 2.01
CA ASN A 195 -10.68 9.22 1.52
C ASN A 195 -11.52 8.25 0.68
N LEU A 196 -12.77 8.65 0.40
CA LEU A 196 -13.74 7.85 -0.36
C LEU A 196 -13.38 7.66 -1.84
N ASP A 197 -12.62 8.57 -2.44
CA ASP A 197 -12.16 8.40 -3.83
C ASP A 197 -11.14 7.28 -3.95
N GLN A 198 -10.19 7.21 -3.01
CA GLN A 198 -9.30 6.06 -2.87
C GLN A 198 -10.10 4.79 -2.59
N MET A 199 -11.10 4.84 -1.69
CA MET A 199 -11.95 3.67 -1.42
C MET A 199 -12.58 3.10 -2.70
N ARG A 200 -13.16 3.97 -3.53
CA ARG A 200 -13.74 3.60 -4.83
C ARG A 200 -12.70 3.02 -5.79
N LEU A 201 -11.54 3.66 -5.91
CA LEU A 201 -10.45 3.21 -6.77
C LEU A 201 -9.98 1.81 -6.37
N TYR A 202 -9.64 1.61 -5.10
CA TYR A 202 -9.14 0.32 -4.61
C TYR A 202 -10.21 -0.77 -4.66
N ASN A 203 -11.49 -0.43 -4.48
CA ASN A 203 -12.58 -1.38 -4.64
C ASN A 203 -12.59 -1.95 -6.07
N GLN A 204 -12.52 -1.09 -7.08
CA GLN A 204 -12.47 -1.53 -8.48
C GLN A 204 -11.19 -2.31 -8.81
N VAL A 205 -10.04 -1.90 -8.25
CA VAL A 205 -8.77 -2.59 -8.41
C VAL A 205 -8.84 -4.00 -7.83
N TYR A 206 -9.29 -4.18 -6.58
CA TYR A 206 -9.34 -5.49 -5.94
C TYR A 206 -10.41 -6.40 -6.54
N GLN A 207 -11.53 -5.86 -7.03
CA GLN A 207 -12.49 -6.63 -7.84
C GLN A 207 -11.83 -7.20 -9.11
N LYS A 208 -11.01 -6.39 -9.79
CA LYS A 208 -10.32 -6.81 -11.03
C LYS A 208 -9.14 -7.75 -10.77
N ILE A 209 -8.47 -7.63 -9.63
CA ILE A 209 -7.43 -8.57 -9.17
C ILE A 209 -8.06 -9.91 -8.77
N GLY A 210 -9.28 -9.89 -8.20
CA GLY A 210 -10.00 -11.10 -7.81
C GLY A 210 -9.57 -11.69 -6.47
N ILE A 211 -9.30 -10.82 -5.48
CA ILE A 211 -8.97 -11.23 -4.10
C ILE A 211 -10.09 -10.89 -3.12
N ASP A 212 -10.02 -11.45 -1.92
CA ASP A 212 -10.88 -11.04 -0.81
C ASP A 212 -10.33 -9.77 -0.17
N TYR A 213 -11.18 -8.79 0.08
CA TYR A 213 -10.74 -7.53 0.65
C TYR A 213 -11.75 -6.89 1.60
N GLY A 214 -11.22 -6.10 2.51
CA GLY A 214 -11.92 -5.04 3.23
C GLY A 214 -11.17 -3.73 3.02
N ILE A 215 -11.86 -2.69 2.59
CA ILE A 215 -11.33 -1.33 2.51
C ILE A 215 -12.02 -0.52 3.59
N VAL A 216 -11.25 0.25 4.36
CA VAL A 216 -11.74 1.04 5.49
C VAL A 216 -11.41 2.50 5.26
N ASN A 217 -12.39 3.37 5.52
CA ASN A 217 -12.19 4.81 5.60
C ASN A 217 -12.94 5.35 6.81
N SER A 218 -12.24 6.00 7.73
CA SER A 218 -12.89 6.66 8.87
C SER A 218 -13.48 8.01 8.45
N ILE A 219 -14.67 8.36 8.95
CA ILE A 219 -15.35 9.61 8.59
C ILE A 219 -14.54 10.84 9.05
N ASP A 220 -13.81 10.72 10.14
CA ASP A 220 -12.91 11.75 10.67
C ASP A 220 -11.49 11.70 10.06
N GLY A 221 -11.30 10.91 9.00
CA GLY A 221 -10.16 11.01 8.09
C GLY A 221 -8.97 10.10 8.41
N TYR A 222 -9.06 9.19 9.37
CA TYR A 222 -8.06 8.13 9.56
C TYR A 222 -8.15 7.12 8.41
N ASP A 223 -6.99 6.61 7.99
CA ASP A 223 -6.90 5.47 7.09
C ASP A 223 -6.93 4.14 7.86
N GLU A 224 -7.63 4.06 8.99
CA GLU A 224 -7.73 2.87 9.83
C GLU A 224 -9.16 2.75 10.38
N ILE A 225 -9.52 1.61 10.97
CA ILE A 225 -10.78 1.51 11.75
C ILE A 225 -10.59 2.40 12.98
N SER A 226 -11.27 3.55 13.01
CA SER A 226 -11.19 4.44 14.16
C SER A 226 -12.26 4.14 15.19
N LEU A 227 -11.89 4.22 16.47
CA LEU A 227 -12.83 4.24 17.59
C LEU A 227 -13.29 5.66 17.95
N THR A 228 -12.78 6.69 17.28
CA THR A 228 -13.10 8.10 17.55
C THR A 228 -14.32 8.60 16.76
N SER A 229 -14.72 7.90 15.70
CA SER A 229 -15.86 8.23 14.86
C SER A 229 -16.42 7.00 14.16
N ASP A 230 -17.49 7.19 13.41
CA ASP A 230 -18.02 6.18 12.50
C ASP A 230 -17.03 5.93 11.36
N PHE A 231 -17.03 4.72 10.81
CA PHE A 231 -16.15 4.33 9.71
C PHE A 231 -16.91 3.53 8.67
N LYS A 232 -16.51 3.69 7.41
CA LYS A 232 -17.06 2.97 6.28
C LYS A 232 -16.19 1.76 5.97
N VAL A 233 -16.82 0.63 5.69
CA VAL A 233 -16.17 -0.60 5.23
C VAL A 233 -16.78 -1.03 3.90
N THR A 234 -15.92 -1.29 2.92
CA THR A 234 -16.30 -1.88 1.63
C THR A 234 -15.60 -3.24 1.47
N THR A 235 -16.34 -4.27 1.12
CA THR A 235 -15.84 -5.62 0.87
C THR A 235 -16.32 -6.12 -0.49
N ASN A 236 -15.98 -7.36 -0.86
CA ASN A 236 -16.52 -8.04 -2.04
C ASN A 236 -18.06 -8.08 -2.06
N ASN A 237 -18.70 -8.12 -0.89
CA ASN A 237 -20.13 -8.46 -0.76
C ASN A 237 -21.00 -7.32 -0.23
N TYR A 238 -20.41 -6.36 0.48
CA TYR A 238 -21.17 -5.27 1.09
C TYR A 238 -20.36 -4.00 1.23
N GLU A 239 -21.10 -2.90 1.32
CA GLU A 239 -20.61 -1.59 1.72
C GLU A 239 -21.48 -1.11 2.89
N ARG A 240 -20.87 -0.79 4.03
CA ARG A 240 -21.60 -0.41 5.25
C ARG A 240 -20.82 0.59 6.10
N ILE A 241 -21.57 1.45 6.80
CA ILE A 241 -21.04 2.32 7.85
C ILE A 241 -21.26 1.63 9.20
N PHE A 242 -20.21 1.64 10.02
CA PHE A 242 -20.19 1.09 11.37
C PHE A 242 -19.88 2.20 12.36
N LYS A 243 -20.41 2.03 13.57
CA LYS A 243 -20.07 2.81 14.75
C LYS A 243 -19.15 2.01 15.67
N PRO A 244 -18.31 2.65 16.49
CA PRO A 244 -17.53 1.94 17.51
C PRO A 244 -18.39 1.02 18.40
N GLN A 245 -19.63 1.42 18.70
CA GLN A 245 -20.59 0.63 19.49
C GLN A 245 -21.06 -0.64 18.78
N ASP A 246 -21.08 -0.68 17.45
CA ASP A 246 -21.40 -1.90 16.70
C ASP A 246 -20.35 -2.99 16.92
N LEU A 247 -19.14 -2.60 17.34
CA LEU A 247 -18.04 -3.47 17.73
C LEU A 247 -17.99 -3.73 19.25
N GLY A 248 -18.91 -3.16 20.03
CA GLY A 248 -18.94 -3.26 21.49
C GLY A 248 -18.00 -2.28 22.22
N PHE A 249 -17.47 -1.27 21.53
CA PHE A 249 -16.57 -0.26 22.13
C PHE A 249 -17.26 1.08 22.36
N GLY A 250 -16.78 1.83 23.35
CA GLY A 250 -17.11 3.25 23.51
C GLY A 250 -16.38 4.12 22.48
N ILE A 251 -16.82 5.36 22.33
CA ILE A 251 -16.09 6.35 21.50
C ILE A 251 -14.82 6.74 22.25
N ALA A 252 -13.67 6.52 21.61
CA ALA A 252 -12.37 6.95 22.09
C ALA A 252 -12.13 8.43 21.77
N LYS A 253 -11.23 9.06 22.51
CA LYS A 253 -10.71 10.40 22.20
C LYS A 253 -9.48 10.28 21.28
N PRO A 254 -9.27 11.23 20.35
CA PRO A 254 -8.10 11.22 19.48
C PRO A 254 -6.75 11.12 20.21
N GLU A 255 -6.65 11.67 21.43
CA GLU A 255 -5.44 11.62 22.23
C GLU A 255 -5.09 10.20 22.69
N GLU A 256 -6.08 9.30 22.80
CA GLU A 256 -5.89 7.91 23.25
C GLU A 256 -5.28 7.01 22.16
N VAL A 257 -5.37 7.43 20.89
CA VAL A 257 -4.83 6.70 19.74
C VAL A 257 -3.62 7.39 19.12
N ARG A 258 -3.16 8.48 19.72
CA ARG A 258 -2.02 9.26 19.24
C ARG A 258 -0.72 8.47 19.42
N GLY A 259 0.12 8.47 18.38
CA GLY A 259 1.47 7.92 18.42
C GLY A 259 2.47 8.82 19.15
N GLY A 260 3.71 8.33 19.25
CA GLY A 260 4.80 9.04 19.90
C GLY A 260 5.27 10.30 19.18
N ALA A 261 6.09 11.09 19.88
CA ALA A 261 6.83 12.22 19.33
C ALA A 261 8.17 11.81 18.69
N THR A 262 8.56 10.54 18.87
CA THR A 262 9.80 9.93 18.38
C THR A 262 9.50 8.66 17.59
N GLU A 263 10.50 8.14 16.87
CA GLU A 263 10.39 6.87 16.14
C GLU A 263 10.20 5.65 17.07
N GLN A 264 10.72 5.77 18.30
CA GLN A 264 10.58 4.80 19.41
C GLN A 264 9.17 4.90 20.02
#